data_AF-A0A2J8KW57-F1
#
_entry.id   AF-A0A2J8KW57-F1
#
_cell.length_a   1.000
_cell.length_b   1.000
_cell.length_c   1.000
_cell.angle_alpha   90.00
_cell.angle_beta   90.00
_cell.angle_gamma   90.00
#
_symmetry.space_group_name_H-M   'P 1'
#
loop_
_entity.id
_entity.type
_entity.pdbx_description
1 polymer ?
#
loop_
_entity_poly.entity_id
_entity_poly.type
_entity_poly.pdbx_seq_one_letter_code
_entity_poly.pdbx_strand_id
1 'polypeptide(L)'
;QRAGTVTGLAVNIAALLSVMLQPYMPTVSATIQAQLQLPPPACSILLTNFLCTLPAGHQIGTVSPLFQKLENDQIESLRQRFGGGQAKTSPKPAVVETVTTARPQQIQALMDEVTKQV
;
A
#
# COMPACT_ATOMS: atom_id res chain seq x y z
N GLN A 1 -19.05 17.61 31.43
CA GLN A 1 -19.82 16.36 31.44
C GLN A 1 -20.27 15.91 30.03
N ARG A 2 -20.95 16.75 29.23
CA ARG A 2 -21.43 16.35 27.88
C ARG A 2 -20.34 15.84 26.91
N ALA A 3 -19.17 16.47 26.90
CA ALA A 3 -18.06 16.06 26.02
C ALA A 3 -17.63 14.60 26.27
N GLY A 4 -17.50 14.19 27.54
CA GLY A 4 -17.11 12.82 27.89
C GLY A 4 -18.13 11.78 27.45
N THR A 5 -19.43 12.08 27.54
CA THR A 5 -20.50 11.20 27.05
C THR A 5 -20.43 11.02 25.54
N VAL A 6 -20.23 12.11 24.78
CA VAL A 6 -20.11 12.07 23.33
C VAL A 6 -18.87 11.28 22.92
N THR A 7 -17.72 11.55 23.54
CA THR A 7 -16.48 10.84 23.26
C THR A 7 -16.59 9.35 23.60
N GLY A 8 -17.14 9.00 24.77
CA GLY A 8 -17.30 7.60 25.18
C GLY A 8 -18.22 6.82 24.23
N LEU A 9 -19.31 7.44 23.78
CA LEU A 9 -20.21 6.84 22.79
C LEU A 9 -19.51 6.70 21.42
N ALA A 10 -18.84 7.75 20.94
CA ALA A 10 -18.15 7.74 19.65
C ALA A 10 -17.07 6.64 19.59
N VAL A 11 -16.30 6.46 20.67
CA VAL A 11 -15.27 5.42 20.76
C VAL A 11 -15.88 4.02 20.80
N ASN A 12 -17.03 3.82 21.48
CA ASN A 12 -17.75 2.55 21.43
C ASN A 12 -18.33 2.25 20.02
N ILE A 13 -18.80 3.27 19.30
CA ILE A 13 -19.21 3.12 17.90
C ILE A 13 -18.00 2.72 17.04
N ALA A 14 -16.83 3.34 17.24
CA ALA A 14 -15.61 2.96 16.54
C ALA A 14 -15.19 1.51 16.83
N ALA A 15 -15.35 1.04 18.07
CA ALA A 15 -15.12 -0.36 18.43
C ALA A 15 -16.06 -1.32 17.67
N LEU A 16 -17.36 -1.01 17.58
CA LEU A 16 -18.30 -1.81 16.79
C LEU A 16 -17.92 -1.80 15.29
N LEU A 17 -17.60 -0.63 14.74
CA LEU A 17 -17.19 -0.51 13.34
C LEU A 17 -15.94 -1.33 13.04
N SER A 18 -15.00 -1.45 13.98
CA SER A 18 -13.82 -2.29 13.81
C SER A 18 -14.20 -3.75 13.52
N VAL A 19 -15.15 -4.31 14.26
CA VAL A 19 -15.62 -5.69 14.10
C VAL A 19 -16.40 -5.86 12.80
N MET A 20 -17.28 -4.89 12.47
CA MET A 20 -18.05 -4.91 11.22
C MET A 20 -17.16 -4.76 9.97
N LEU A 21 -16.04 -4.05 10.08
CA LEU A 21 -15.10 -3.83 9.00
C LEU A 21 -14.16 -5.02 8.76
N GLN A 22 -14.05 -5.94 9.71
CA GLN A 22 -13.17 -7.12 9.65
C GLN A 22 -13.25 -7.93 8.34
N PRO A 23 -14.44 -8.27 7.79
CA PRO A 23 -14.53 -9.01 6.52
C PRO A 23 -14.13 -8.21 5.27
N TYR A 24 -14.00 -6.89 5.36
CA TYR A 24 -13.63 -6.02 4.22
C TYR A 24 -12.19 -5.53 4.30
N MET A 25 -11.72 -5.15 5.50
CA MET A 25 -10.38 -4.61 5.76
C MET A 25 -9.81 -5.19 7.05
N PRO A 26 -9.32 -6.44 7.05
CA PRO A 26 -8.88 -7.12 8.27
C PRO A 26 -7.71 -6.39 8.95
N THR A 27 -6.78 -5.83 8.16
CA THR A 27 -5.63 -5.08 8.70
C THR A 27 -6.07 -3.80 9.40
N VAL A 28 -6.99 -3.04 8.80
CA VAL A 28 -7.49 -1.79 9.40
C VAL A 28 -8.31 -2.10 10.65
N SER A 29 -9.17 -3.12 10.58
CA SER A 29 -9.94 -3.62 11.70
C SER A 29 -9.04 -3.99 12.90
N ALA A 30 -8.01 -4.81 12.68
CA ALA A 30 -7.03 -5.17 13.70
C ALA A 30 -6.27 -3.95 14.25
N THR A 31 -5.94 -2.99 13.39
CA THR A 31 -5.30 -1.73 13.81
C THR A 31 -6.20 -0.92 14.74
N ILE A 32 -7.49 -0.77 14.43
CA ILE A 32 -8.45 -0.08 15.30
C ILE A 32 -8.56 -0.83 16.65
N GLN A 33 -8.72 -2.15 16.62
CA GLN A 33 -8.82 -2.97 17.82
C GLN A 33 -7.57 -2.84 18.71
N ALA A 34 -6.38 -2.76 18.12
CA ALA A 34 -5.12 -2.53 18.83
C ALA A 34 -5.04 -1.12 19.43
N GLN A 35 -5.40 -0.08 18.66
CA GLN A 35 -5.44 1.30 19.16
C GLN A 35 -6.43 1.48 20.30
N LEU A 36 -7.57 0.80 20.26
CA LEU A 36 -8.59 0.83 21.31
C LEU A 36 -8.34 -0.17 22.45
N GLN A 37 -7.34 -1.04 22.33
CA GLN A 37 -7.08 -2.15 23.25
C GLN A 37 -8.34 -2.98 23.52
N LEU A 38 -9.04 -3.36 22.45
CA LEU A 38 -10.33 -4.05 22.54
C LEU A 38 -10.13 -5.48 23.08
N PRO A 39 -10.94 -5.94 24.05
CA PRO A 39 -10.81 -7.30 24.56
C PRO A 39 -11.02 -8.37 23.46
N PRO A 40 -10.21 -9.43 23.40
CA PRO A 40 -10.32 -10.46 22.34
C PRO A 40 -11.73 -11.06 22.14
N PRO A 41 -12.55 -11.27 23.18
CA PRO A 41 -13.93 -11.74 22.99
C PRO A 41 -14.80 -10.76 22.19
N ALA A 42 -14.57 -9.46 22.32
CA ALA A 42 -15.32 -8.43 21.62
C ALA A 42 -14.86 -8.26 20.16
N CYS A 43 -13.63 -8.66 19.82
CA CYS A 43 -13.11 -8.60 18.45
C CYS A 43 -13.68 -9.71 17.55
N SER A 44 -14.01 -10.86 18.13
CA SER A 44 -14.33 -12.09 17.37
C SER A 44 -15.82 -12.33 17.15
N ILE A 45 -16.70 -11.59 17.82
CA ILE A 45 -18.15 -11.80 17.77
C ILE A 45 -18.85 -10.49 17.45
N LEU A 46 -19.66 -10.52 16.39
CA LEU A 46 -20.59 -9.44 16.06
C LEU A 46 -21.99 -9.81 16.54
N LEU A 47 -22.46 -9.11 17.58
CA LEU A 47 -23.83 -9.25 18.08
C LEU A 47 -24.77 -8.34 17.30
N THR A 48 -26.07 -8.68 17.31
CA THR A 48 -27.12 -7.91 16.63
C THR A 48 -27.45 -6.58 17.33
N ASN A 49 -27.12 -6.47 18.63
CA ASN A 49 -27.33 -5.28 19.43
C ASN A 49 -26.00 -4.50 19.60
N PHE A 50 -26.10 -3.17 19.66
CA PHE A 50 -24.96 -2.33 20.02
C PHE A 50 -24.67 -2.46 21.53
N LEU A 51 -23.47 -2.94 21.86
CA LEU A 51 -23.00 -3.08 23.24
C LEU A 51 -21.95 -2.03 23.57
N CYS A 52 -21.94 -1.61 24.83
CA CYS A 52 -20.82 -0.87 25.41
C CYS A 52 -19.66 -1.84 25.65
N THR A 53 -18.77 -1.96 24.67
CA THR A 53 -17.58 -2.82 24.74
C THR A 53 -16.43 -2.17 25.49
N LEU A 54 -16.46 -0.83 25.58
CA LEU A 54 -15.45 0.00 26.24
C LEU A 54 -16.11 0.76 27.40
N PRO A 55 -16.12 0.19 28.61
CA PRO A 55 -16.72 0.81 29.78
C PRO A 55 -15.93 2.05 30.23
N ALA A 56 -16.56 2.89 31.05
CA ALA A 56 -15.88 4.04 31.64
C ALA A 56 -14.65 3.59 32.46
N GLY A 57 -13.51 4.22 32.22
CA GLY A 57 -12.23 3.83 32.83
C GLY A 57 -11.40 2.83 32.01
N HIS A 58 -11.91 2.32 30.89
CA HIS A 58 -11.10 1.55 29.95
C HIS A 58 -9.96 2.39 29.39
N GLN A 59 -8.74 1.85 29.43
CA GLN A 59 -7.55 2.51 28.90
C GLN A 59 -7.36 2.12 27.43
N ILE A 60 -7.31 3.12 26.56
CA ILE A 60 -6.98 2.93 25.15
C ILE A 60 -5.46 2.99 24.93
N GLY A 61 -5.00 2.44 23.81
CA GLY A 61 -3.61 2.51 23.39
C GLY A 61 -3.26 3.84 22.71
N THR A 62 -2.15 3.83 21.97
CA THR A 62 -1.73 4.98 21.16
C THR A 62 -2.51 5.00 19.85
N VAL A 63 -3.21 6.10 19.58
CA VAL A 63 -3.97 6.28 18.33
C VAL A 63 -3.08 6.82 17.22
N SER A 64 -3.33 6.39 15.99
CA SER A 64 -2.68 6.90 14.78
C SER A 64 -3.67 6.96 13.61
N PRO A 65 -3.48 7.86 12.63
CA PRO A 65 -4.35 7.94 11.46
C PRO A 65 -4.44 6.60 10.72
N LEU A 66 -5.66 6.12 10.46
CA LEU A 66 -5.89 4.80 9.85
C LEU A 66 -5.67 4.79 8.33
N PHE A 67 -5.87 5.94 7.68
CA PHE A 67 -5.84 6.05 6.23
C PHE A 67 -4.92 7.19 5.81
N GLN A 68 -4.15 6.92 4.77
CA GLN A 68 -3.37 7.93 4.07
C GLN A 68 -4.13 8.35 2.81
N LYS A 69 -4.15 9.65 2.54
CA LYS A 69 -4.70 10.19 1.30
C LYS A 69 -3.87 9.70 0.11
N LEU A 70 -4.56 9.26 -0.94
CA LEU A 70 -3.95 8.92 -2.21
C LEU A 70 -3.80 10.21 -3.04
N GLU A 71 -2.58 10.54 -3.43
CA GLU A 71 -2.30 11.76 -4.21
C GLU A 71 -2.46 11.52 -5.71
N ASN A 72 -2.85 12.57 -6.45
CA ASN A 72 -3.15 12.48 -7.89
C ASN A 72 -1.96 11.94 -8.70
N ASP A 73 -0.74 12.37 -8.38
CA ASP A 73 0.48 11.93 -9.05
C ASP A 73 0.71 10.42 -8.88
N GLN A 74 0.41 9.88 -7.70
CA GLN A 74 0.50 8.44 -7.44
C GLN A 74 -0.54 7.66 -8.24
N ILE A 75 -1.77 8.18 -8.31
CA ILE A 75 -2.86 7.58 -9.10
C ILE A 75 -2.48 7.54 -10.58
N GLU A 76 -2.01 8.66 -11.11
CA GLU A 76 -1.63 8.75 -12.52
C GLU A 76 -0.44 7.85 -12.84
N SER A 77 0.58 7.83 -11.98
CA SER A 77 1.73 6.93 -12.13
C SER A 77 1.30 5.46 -12.18
N LEU A 78 0.43 5.02 -11.27
CA LEU A 78 -0.10 3.65 -11.25
C LEU A 78 -0.97 3.37 -12.48
N ARG A 79 -1.80 4.31 -12.91
CA ARG A 79 -2.63 4.18 -14.11
C ARG A 79 -1.77 4.03 -15.37
N GLN A 80 -0.75 4.86 -15.55
CA GLN A 80 0.16 4.75 -16.69
C GLN A 80 0.97 3.44 -16.66
N ARG A 81 1.37 3.00 -15.45
CA ARG A 81 2.11 1.74 -15.26
C ARG A 81 1.28 0.50 -15.55
N PHE A 82 0.02 0.47 -15.13
CA PHE A 82 -0.81 -0.74 -15.20
C PHE A 82 -1.94 -0.68 -16.24
N GLY A 83 -2.09 0.43 -16.97
CA GLY A 83 -3.12 0.63 -17.99
C GLY A 83 -2.83 -0.02 -19.36
N GLY A 84 -1.78 -0.84 -19.49
CA GLY A 84 -1.47 -1.58 -20.72
C GLY A 84 -0.68 -0.83 -21.80
N GLY A 85 -0.42 0.47 -21.63
CA GLY A 85 0.36 1.29 -22.57
C GLY A 85 1.88 1.06 -22.53
N GLN A 86 2.41 0.51 -21.43
CA GLN A 86 3.84 0.28 -21.21
C GLN A 86 4.43 -0.78 -22.16
N ALA A 87 3.62 -1.69 -22.72
CA ALA A 87 4.08 -2.75 -23.62
C ALA A 87 4.41 -2.27 -25.05
N LYS A 88 4.09 -1.01 -25.41
CA LYS A 88 4.28 -0.49 -26.77
C LYS A 88 5.47 0.45 -26.94
N THR A 89 6.17 0.78 -25.87
CA THR A 89 7.46 1.48 -25.97
C THR A 89 8.59 0.45 -25.92
N SER A 90 8.66 -0.42 -26.92
CA SER A 90 9.98 -0.80 -27.41
C SER A 90 10.65 0.51 -27.87
N PRO A 91 11.91 0.78 -27.50
CA PRO A 91 12.62 1.89 -28.09
C PRO A 91 12.73 1.57 -29.58
N LYS A 92 11.93 2.24 -30.41
CA LYS A 92 12.24 2.39 -31.83
C LYS A 92 13.62 3.05 -31.87
N PRO A 93 14.65 2.43 -32.47
CA PRO A 93 15.98 3.01 -32.49
C PRO A 93 15.93 4.32 -33.28
N ALA A 94 15.82 5.43 -32.54
CA ALA A 94 16.17 6.73 -33.03
C ALA A 94 17.69 6.73 -33.18
N VAL A 95 18.11 6.62 -34.43
CA VAL A 95 19.42 7.02 -34.93
C VAL A 95 19.77 8.37 -34.29
N VAL A 96 20.73 8.36 -33.36
CA VAL A 96 21.57 9.52 -33.08
C VAL A 96 22.97 8.96 -32.87
N GLU A 97 23.80 9.17 -33.89
CA GLU A 97 25.23 8.98 -33.86
C GLU A 97 25.91 9.87 -32.81
N THR A 98 27.12 9.43 -32.44
CA THR A 98 28.19 10.10 -31.66
C THR A 98 28.01 9.98 -30.14
N VAL A 99 28.87 9.26 -29.41
CA VAL A 99 30.32 9.45 -29.32
C VAL A 99 31.12 8.12 -29.18
N THR A 100 32.19 8.03 -29.98
CA THR A 100 33.34 7.11 -30.07
C THR A 100 33.96 6.79 -28.68
N THR A 101 34.42 5.58 -28.35
CA THR A 101 35.75 5.05 -28.73
C THR A 101 35.86 3.53 -28.51
N ALA A 102 35.97 2.76 -29.59
CA ALA A 102 36.73 1.51 -29.62
C ALA A 102 37.48 1.46 -30.96
N ARG A 103 38.78 1.18 -30.92
CA ARG A 103 39.68 1.31 -32.06
C ARG A 103 39.30 0.36 -33.20
N PRO A 104 39.28 0.81 -34.46
CA PRO A 104 38.94 -0.02 -35.63
C PRO A 104 39.78 -1.29 -35.75
N GLN A 105 41.01 -1.27 -35.22
CA GLN A 105 41.96 -2.38 -35.29
C GLN A 105 41.54 -3.62 -34.46
N GLN A 106 40.75 -3.46 -33.39
CA GLN A 106 40.30 -4.61 -32.59
C GLN A 106 39.15 -5.38 -33.23
N ILE A 107 38.29 -4.70 -34.01
CA ILE A 107 37.14 -5.34 -34.67
C ILE A 107 37.61 -6.23 -35.83
N GLN A 108 38.63 -5.80 -36.58
CA GLN A 108 39.19 -6.58 -37.68
C GLN A 108 39.93 -7.84 -37.18
N ALA A 109 40.71 -7.71 -36.10
CA ALA A 109 41.45 -8.84 -35.52
C ALA A 109 40.52 -9.95 -34.98
N LEU A 110 39.35 -9.59 -34.43
CA LEU A 110 38.35 -10.55 -33.97
C LEU A 110 37.66 -11.27 -35.14
N MET A 111 37.49 -10.62 -36.29
CA MET A 111 36.86 -11.20 -37.47
C MET A 111 37.78 -12.21 -38.19
N ASP A 112 39.08 -11.90 -38.26
CA ASP A 112 40.09 -12.78 -38.87
C ASP A 112 40.36 -14.04 -38.01
N GLU A 113 40.20 -13.96 -36.69
CA GLU A 113 40.35 -15.14 -35.81
C GLU A 113 39.14 -16.09 -35.90
N VAL A 114 37.92 -15.57 -36.06
CA VAL A 114 36.71 -16.38 -36.20
C VAL A 114 36.67 -17.15 -37.52
N THR A 115 37.30 -16.63 -38.58
CA THR A 115 37.37 -17.29 -39.88
C THR A 115 38.41 -18.40 -39.98
N LYS A 116 39.31 -18.53 -38.99
CA LYS A 116 40.33 -19.59 -38.96
C LYS A 116 39.86 -20.88 -38.27
N GLN A 117 38.69 -20.86 -37.63
CA GLN A 117 38.10 -22.03 -36.93
C GLN A 117 37.02 -22.78 -37.73
N VAL A 118 36.81 -22.44 -39.01
CA VAL A 118 35.93 -23.17 -39.94
C VAL A 118 36.75 -23.68 -41.10
#